data_AF-A0A7Y5K052-F1
#
_entry.id   AF-A0A7Y5K052-F1
#
_cell.length_a   1.000
_cell.length_b   1.000
_cell.length_c   1.000
_cell.angle_alpha   90.00
_cell.angle_beta   90.00
_cell.angle_gamma   90.00
#
_symmetry.space_group_name_H-M   'P 1'
#
loop_
_entity.id
_entity.type
_entity.pdbx_description
1 polymer ?
#
loop_
_entity_poly.entity_id
_entity_poly.type
_entity_poly.pdbx_seq_one_letter_code
_entity_poly.pdbx_strand_id
1 'polypeptide(L)'
;AAGARGRLPAGQVTAQRGSATDADAAWTRGRLVFRDTPLESVRADLRRWYGVDLQLADRSLAGRRLTATFDDEPIDRVLQVIALALGAQVERHDSVAVLRTAPMR
;
A
#
# COMPACT_ATOMS: atom_id res chain seq x y z
N ALA A 1 16.02 -42.35 0.25
CA ALA A 1 14.85 -41.46 0.06
C ALA A 1 15.38 -40.04 -0.12
N ALA A 2 15.50 -39.44 -1.30
CA ALA A 2 14.61 -39.27 -2.46
C ALA A 2 13.42 -38.30 -2.19
N GLY A 3 13.45 -37.14 -2.87
CA GLY A 3 12.32 -36.21 -3.10
C GLY A 3 12.10 -35.19 -1.97
N ALA A 4 12.03 -33.87 -2.17
CA ALA A 4 11.58 -33.14 -3.34
C ALA A 4 12.27 -31.77 -3.43
N ARG A 5 12.86 -31.48 -4.59
CA ARG A 5 13.16 -30.12 -5.05
C ARG A 5 11.90 -29.61 -5.76
N GLY A 6 11.12 -28.76 -5.10
CA GLY A 6 10.04 -28.02 -5.74
C GLY A 6 10.63 -26.88 -6.58
N ARG A 7 10.61 -27.05 -7.89
CA ARG A 7 10.98 -26.02 -8.87
C ARG A 7 9.76 -25.12 -9.07
N LEU A 8 9.83 -23.86 -8.62
CA LEU A 8 8.84 -22.85 -8.97
C LEU A 8 9.12 -22.34 -10.39
N PRO A 9 8.16 -22.41 -11.34
CA PRO A 9 8.33 -21.82 -12.65
C PRO A 9 8.29 -20.30 -12.54
N ALA A 10 9.24 -19.67 -13.23
CA ALA A 10 9.37 -18.24 -13.36
C ALA A 10 8.14 -17.63 -14.05
N GLY A 11 7.21 -17.12 -13.25
CA GLY A 11 6.20 -16.17 -13.66
C GLY A 11 6.60 -14.81 -13.10
N GLN A 12 7.22 -14.00 -13.95
CA GLN A 12 7.60 -12.60 -13.80
C GLN A 12 7.00 -11.87 -12.57
N VAL A 13 7.67 -11.96 -11.42
CA VAL A 13 7.50 -10.98 -10.34
C VAL A 13 8.43 -9.83 -10.68
N THR A 14 8.01 -8.94 -11.57
CA THR A 14 8.56 -7.59 -11.62
C THR A 14 7.99 -6.79 -10.45
N ALA A 15 8.24 -7.27 -9.23
CA ALA A 15 8.41 -6.37 -8.12
C ALA A 15 9.73 -5.66 -8.41
N GLN A 16 9.65 -4.47 -9.00
CA GLN A 16 10.77 -3.55 -8.91
C GLN A 16 11.08 -3.42 -7.43
N ARG A 17 12.22 -4.00 -7.05
CA ARG A 17 12.78 -4.04 -5.72
C ARG A 17 13.22 -2.61 -5.37
N GLY A 18 12.24 -1.72 -5.17
CA GLY A 18 12.42 -0.41 -4.60
C GLY A 18 12.67 -0.57 -3.11
N SER A 19 13.94 -0.81 -2.76
CA SER A 19 14.50 -0.70 -1.40
C SER A 19 13.75 -1.44 -0.28
N ALA A 20 13.79 -2.78 -0.30
CA ALA A 20 13.46 -3.63 0.86
C ALA A 20 14.51 -3.54 2.00
N THR A 21 15.13 -2.37 2.19
CA THR A 21 16.24 -2.20 3.15
C THR A 21 16.06 -0.94 3.98
N ASP A 22 15.52 0.13 3.39
CA ASP A 22 15.20 1.36 4.12
C ASP A 22 13.75 1.35 4.62
N ALA A 23 12.79 0.93 3.78
CA ALA A 23 11.39 0.77 4.18
C ALA A 23 11.24 -0.31 5.26
N ASP A 24 12.02 -1.39 5.15
CA ASP A 24 12.11 -2.46 6.14
C ASP A 24 12.84 -2.06 7.45
N ALA A 25 13.50 -0.90 7.50
CA ALA A 25 14.10 -0.37 8.73
C ALA A 25 13.29 0.81 9.31
N ALA A 26 12.55 1.52 8.47
CA ALA A 26 11.69 2.62 8.87
C ALA A 26 10.54 2.13 9.78
N TRP A 27 9.98 0.95 9.50
CA TRP A 27 8.88 0.40 10.32
C TRP A 27 9.31 0.09 11.76
N THR A 28 10.59 -0.22 12.00
CA THR A 28 11.11 -0.46 13.36
C THR A 28 11.19 0.83 14.19
N ARG A 29 11.05 2.00 13.54
CA ARG A 29 11.10 3.34 14.15
C ARG A 29 9.75 4.06 14.14
N GLY A 30 8.65 3.35 13.90
CA GLY A 30 7.31 3.96 13.80
C GLY A 30 7.10 4.79 12.53
N ARG A 31 7.92 4.59 11.49
CA ARG A 31 7.85 5.37 10.24
C ARG A 31 7.41 4.49 9.07
N LEU A 32 6.39 4.92 8.35
CA LEU A 32 5.90 4.28 7.13
C LEU A 32 6.36 5.10 5.92
N VAL A 33 7.20 4.51 5.07
CA VAL A 33 7.76 5.22 3.90
C VAL A 33 7.32 4.52 2.62
N PHE A 34 6.61 5.24 1.77
CA PHE A 34 6.27 4.84 0.41
C PHE A 34 7.04 5.70 -0.57
N ARG A 35 7.78 5.06 -1.48
CA ARG A 35 8.52 5.74 -2.53
C ARG A 35 8.17 5.08 -3.84
N ASP A 36 7.40 5.80 -4.65
CA ASP A 36 6.90 5.29 -5.92
C ASP A 36 6.27 3.89 -5.75
N THR A 37 5.49 3.69 -4.69
CA THR A 37 5.00 2.37 -4.29
C THR A 37 3.63 2.10 -4.91
N PRO A 38 3.40 0.97 -5.60
CA PRO A 38 2.09 0.68 -6.18
C PRO A 38 1.04 0.52 -5.08
N LEU A 39 -0.19 0.96 -5.34
CA LEU A 39 -1.25 0.93 -4.31
C LEU A 39 -1.55 -0.48 -3.80
N GLU A 40 -1.31 -1.52 -4.59
CA GLU A 40 -1.42 -2.91 -4.13
C GLU A 40 -0.49 -3.22 -2.93
N SER A 41 0.75 -2.73 -2.95
CA SER A 41 1.69 -2.87 -1.84
C SER A 41 1.26 -2.01 -0.66
N VAL A 42 0.82 -0.77 -0.91
CA VAL A 42 0.29 0.12 0.13
C VAL A 42 -0.88 -0.54 0.87
N ARG A 43 -1.81 -1.18 0.15
CA ARG A 43 -2.95 -1.91 0.75
C ARG A 43 -2.48 -3.03 1.67
N ALA A 44 -1.49 -3.81 1.25
CA ALA A 44 -0.94 -4.90 2.05
C ALA A 44 -0.29 -4.38 3.34
N ASP A 45 0.44 -3.27 3.26
CA ASP A 45 1.05 -2.63 4.42
C ASP A 45 -0.01 -2.07 5.38
N LEU A 46 -1.02 -1.35 4.89
CA LEU A 46 -2.11 -0.84 5.74
C LEU A 46 -2.85 -1.97 6.47
N ARG A 47 -3.09 -3.10 5.79
CA ARG A 47 -3.70 -4.28 6.41
C ARG A 47 -2.80 -4.90 7.48
N ARG A 48 -1.49 -4.99 7.23
CA ARG A 48 -0.52 -5.59 8.15
C ARG A 48 -0.32 -4.75 9.42
N TRP A 49 -0.24 -3.43 9.28
CA TRP A 49 0.14 -2.53 10.37
C TRP A 49 -1.07 -1.98 11.13
N TYR A 50 -2.15 -1.66 10.43
CA TYR A 50 -3.33 -1.03 11.02
C TYR A 50 -4.55 -1.94 11.04
N GLY A 51 -4.47 -3.14 10.46
CA GLY A 51 -5.61 -4.05 10.34
C GLY A 51 -6.68 -3.56 9.37
N VAL A 52 -6.38 -2.57 8.52
CA VAL A 52 -7.35 -1.96 7.59
C VAL A 52 -7.22 -2.53 6.19
N ASP A 53 -8.32 -3.05 5.66
CA ASP A 53 -8.47 -3.42 4.26
C ASP A 53 -8.81 -2.17 3.42
N LEU A 54 -7.83 -1.71 2.66
CA LEU A 54 -8.05 -0.62 1.71
C LEU A 54 -8.62 -1.17 0.41
N GLN A 55 -9.79 -0.68 -0.01
CA GLN A 55 -10.48 -1.03 -1.24
C GLN A 55 -10.47 0.14 -2.22
N LEU A 56 -10.25 -0.15 -3.49
CA LEU A 56 -10.28 0.83 -4.56
C LEU A 56 -11.61 0.68 -5.30
N ALA A 57 -12.48 1.68 -5.23
CA ALA A 57 -13.75 1.67 -5.95
C ALA A 57 -13.53 1.84 -7.46
N ASP A 58 -12.49 2.58 -7.85
CA ASP A 58 -12.18 2.90 -9.24
C ASP A 58 -10.96 2.15 -9.74
N ARG A 59 -11.08 1.50 -10.91
CA ARG A 59 -9.95 0.83 -11.58
C ARG A 59 -8.85 1.80 -12.00
N SER A 60 -9.15 3.08 -12.21
CA SER A 60 -8.17 4.12 -12.51
C SER A 60 -7.17 4.34 -11.37
N LEU A 61 -7.52 3.96 -10.13
CA LEU A 61 -6.63 4.02 -8.97
C LEU A 61 -5.68 2.81 -8.91
N ALA A 62 -6.08 1.65 -9.42
CA ALA A 62 -5.30 0.41 -9.29
C ALA A 62 -3.89 0.48 -9.89
N GLY A 63 -3.68 1.31 -10.92
CA GLY A 63 -2.36 1.54 -11.54
C GLY A 63 -1.56 2.71 -10.95
N ARG A 64 -2.08 3.40 -9.92
CA ARG A 64 -1.40 4.55 -9.30
C ARG A 64 -0.30 4.10 -8.36
N ARG A 65 0.67 4.99 -8.17
CA ARG A 65 1.81 4.83 -7.27
C ARG A 65 1.80 5.97 -6.27
N LEU A 66 2.15 5.65 -5.04
CA LEU A 66 2.16 6.57 -3.91
C LEU A 66 3.61 6.89 -3.52
N THR A 67 3.88 8.17 -3.31
CA THR A 67 5.09 8.63 -2.64
C THR A 67 4.66 9.45 -1.43
N ALA A 68 4.90 8.93 -0.23
CA ALA A 68 4.50 9.55 1.03
C ALA A 68 5.35 9.03 2.17
N THR A 69 5.48 9.81 3.24
CA THR A 69 6.13 9.39 4.48
C THR A 69 5.20 9.74 5.64
N PHE A 70 5.05 8.80 6.57
CA PHE A 70 4.23 8.92 7.75
C PHE A 70 5.09 8.63 8.98
N ASP A 71 5.00 9.50 9.98
CA ASP A 71 5.74 9.38 11.24
C ASP A 71 4.73 9.15 12.37
N ASP A 72 4.56 7.89 12.78
CA ASP A 72 3.64 7.45 13.85
C ASP A 72 2.23 8.05 13.76
N GLU A 73 1.71 8.18 12.53
CA GLU A 73 0.41 8.80 12.28
C GLU A 73 -0.74 7.81 12.51
N PRO A 74 -1.87 8.24 13.10
CA PRO A 74 -3.05 7.40 13.17
C PRO A 74 -3.55 7.08 11.77
N ILE A 75 -4.11 5.89 11.60
CA ILE A 75 -4.60 5.38 10.32
C ILE A 75 -5.56 6.34 9.59
N ASP A 76 -6.43 7.05 10.31
CA ASP A 76 -7.33 8.03 9.68
C ASP A 76 -6.57 9.17 9.01
N ARG A 77 -5.44 9.59 9.60
CA ARG A 77 -4.57 10.61 9.00
C ARG A 77 -3.82 10.06 7.79
N VAL A 78 -3.31 8.83 7.88
CA VAL A 78 -2.66 8.12 6.77
C VAL A 78 -3.60 8.02 5.57
N LEU A 79 -4.84 7.56 5.78
CA LEU A 79 -5.86 7.41 4.74
C LEU A 79 -6.22 8.74 4.08
N GLN A 80 -6.36 9.82 4.86
CA GLN A 80 -6.63 11.16 4.31
C GLN A 80 -5.50 11.64 3.39
N VAL A 81 -4.25 11.48 3.81
CA VAL A 81 -3.09 11.88 2.99
C VAL A 81 -3.01 11.06 1.71
N ILE A 82 -3.28 9.74 1.78
CA ILE A 82 -3.35 8.88 0.59
C ILE A 82 -4.44 9.39 -0.37
N ALA A 83 -5.62 9.71 0.15
CA ALA A 83 -6.71 10.24 -0.67
C ALA A 83 -6.32 11.56 -1.35
N LEU A 84 -5.71 12.51 -0.60
CA LEU A 84 -5.22 13.77 -1.13
C LEU A 84 -4.16 13.59 -2.22
N ALA A 85 -3.17 12.72 -1.99
CA ALA A 85 -2.10 12.44 -2.95
C ALA A 85 -2.61 11.85 -4.26
N LEU A 86 -3.76 11.17 -4.23
CA LEU A 86 -4.36 10.52 -5.38
C LEU A 86 -5.49 11.33 -6.04
N GLY A 87 -5.85 12.50 -5.49
CA GLY A 87 -7.04 13.23 -5.93
C GLY A 87 -8.33 12.43 -5.72
N ALA A 88 -8.37 11.67 -4.64
CA ALA A 88 -9.46 10.76 -4.28
C ALA A 88 -10.12 11.22 -2.98
N GLN A 89 -11.28 10.63 -2.71
CA GLN A 89 -11.96 10.66 -1.43
C GLN A 89 -11.81 9.29 -0.77
N VAL A 90 -11.75 9.29 0.56
CA VAL A 90 -11.72 8.06 1.35
C VAL A 90 -12.89 8.04 2.32
N GLU A 91 -13.55 6.89 2.39
CA GLU A 91 -14.58 6.61 3.39
C GLU A 91 -14.15 5.38 4.17
N ARG A 92 -14.15 5.47 5.50
CA ARG A 92 -13.77 4.35 6.36
C ARG A 92 -14.96 3.88 7.19
N HIS A 93 -15.15 2.57 7.24
CA HIS A 93 -16.07 1.87 8.12
C HIS A 93 -15.30 0.76 8.83
N ASP A 94 -15.11 0.89 10.14
CA ASP A 94 -14.37 -0.06 10.98
C ASP A 94 -12.95 -0.35 10.44
N SER A 95 -12.77 -1.54 9.89
CA SER A 95 -11.53 -2.06 9.33
C SER A 95 -11.48 -1.99 7.81
N VAL A 96 -12.46 -1.37 7.15
CA VAL A 96 -12.50 -1.26 5.69
C VAL A 96 -12.49 0.22 5.29
N ALA A 97 -11.54 0.60 4.44
CA ALA A 97 -11.44 1.94 3.88
C ALA A 97 -11.62 1.88 2.37
N VAL A 98 -12.57 2.64 1.83
CA VAL A 98 -12.89 2.68 0.40
C VAL A 98 -12.38 3.99 -0.19
N LEU A 99 -11.47 3.90 -1.15
CA LEU A 99 -11.00 5.02 -1.95
C LEU A 99 -11.83 5.17 -3.23
N ARG A 100 -12.33 6.37 -3.49
CA ARG A 100 -13.12 6.74 -4.67
C ARG A 100 -12.48 7.96 -5.34
N THR A 101 -12.36 7.96 -6.65
CA THR A 101 -11.86 9.14 -7.37
C THR A 101 -12.80 10.33 -7.18
N ALA A 102 -12.23 11.50 -6.86
CA ALA A 102 -13.01 12.73 -6.86
C ALA A 102 -13.14 13.22 -8.31
N PRO A 103 -14.32 13.63 -8.77
CA PRO A 103 -14.41 14.34 -10.04
C PRO A 103 -13.58 15.62 -9.94
N MET A 104 -12.51 15.73 -10.75
CA MET A 104 -11.86 17.01 -11.02
C MET A 104 -12.93 17.90 -11.67
N ARG A 105 -13.37 18.92 -10.94
CA ARG A 105 -14.21 19.99 -11.50
C ARG A 105 -13.38 20.97 -12.29
#